data_AF-A0A235GAV1-F1
#
_entry.id   AF-A0A235GAV1-F1
#
_cell.length_a   1.000
_cell.length_b   1.000
_cell.length_c   1.000
_cell.angle_alpha   90.00
_cell.angle_beta   90.00
_cell.angle_gamma   90.00
#
_symmetry.space_group_name_H-M   'P 1'
#
loop_
_entity.id
_entity.type
_entity.pdbx_description
1 polymer ?
#
loop_
_entity_poly.entity_id
_entity_poly.type
_entity_poly.pdbx_seq_one_letter_code
_entity_poly.pdbx_strand_id
1 'polypeptide(L)'
;MVVGAATVLVLALGSTTASAGIDNSSSIVDSKGNRIEVLQSDTFIHSSPPLDGSPLSVEFFHDGAASVKIDGPGAGGFTGTKLTIGYQIGYPISLPGAIVVVNSPNLDWALATDNHLNIGIASNPTRDRAGGTAGIGGNIIPSQQLLLNLAPGGITDVPLLANQPFDGPEATVRLSGVHGYVQGAVGPVTIRPYAKVVTSQGDTVVTYGVQQHL
;
A
#
# COMPACT_ATOMS: atom_id res chain seq x y z
N MET A 1 -1.95 -47.58 49.15
CA MET A 1 -2.51 -46.24 48.91
C MET A 1 -1.81 -45.61 47.73
N VAL A 2 -2.61 -45.19 46.75
CA VAL A 2 -2.36 -44.19 45.68
C VAL A 2 -1.24 -44.45 44.67
N VAL A 3 -1.67 -44.83 43.46
CA VAL A 3 -0.95 -44.75 42.18
C VAL A 3 -0.92 -43.28 41.74
N GLY A 4 0.26 -42.69 41.56
CA GLY A 4 0.42 -41.32 41.05
C GLY A 4 0.64 -41.31 39.54
N ALA A 5 -0.37 -40.92 38.77
CA ALA A 5 -0.26 -40.72 37.33
C ALA A 5 0.12 -39.25 37.04
N ALA A 6 1.26 -39.02 36.38
CA ALA A 6 1.66 -37.70 35.91
C ALA A 6 1.02 -37.42 34.54
N THR A 7 0.13 -36.43 34.47
CA THR A 7 -0.47 -35.96 33.22
C THR A 7 0.44 -34.92 32.57
N VAL A 8 0.94 -35.19 31.36
CA VAL A 8 1.67 -34.23 30.52
C VAL A 8 0.65 -33.42 29.72
N LEU A 9 0.54 -32.13 30.01
CA LEU A 9 -0.29 -31.19 29.25
C LEU A 9 0.56 -30.59 28.12
N VAL A 10 0.34 -31.04 26.88
CA VAL A 10 0.97 -30.46 25.69
C VAL A 10 0.13 -29.26 25.26
N LEU A 11 0.61 -28.04 25.51
CA LEU A 11 0.08 -26.83 24.90
C LEU A 11 0.57 -26.76 23.45
N ALA A 12 -0.27 -27.17 22.51
CA ALA A 12 -0.09 -26.87 21.10
C ALA A 12 -0.40 -25.38 20.87
N LEU A 13 0.64 -24.55 20.83
CA LEU A 13 0.55 -23.18 20.34
C LEU A 13 0.37 -23.24 18.81
N GLY A 14 -0.88 -23.24 18.35
CA GLY A 14 -1.20 -23.10 16.94
C GLY A 14 -0.80 -21.71 16.45
N SER A 15 0.13 -21.65 15.51
CA SER A 15 0.53 -20.43 14.82
C SER A 15 -0.67 -19.91 14.02
N THR A 16 -1.42 -18.97 14.57
CA THR A 16 -2.41 -18.21 13.80
C THR A 16 -1.66 -17.26 12.88
N THR A 17 -1.36 -17.69 11.66
CA THR A 17 -0.96 -16.76 10.60
C THR A 17 -2.19 -15.91 10.30
N ALA A 18 -2.17 -14.64 10.70
CA ALA A 18 -3.21 -13.68 10.31
C ALA A 18 -3.28 -13.66 8.78
N SER A 19 -4.42 -14.05 8.22
CA SER A 19 -4.70 -13.93 6.79
C SER A 19 -5.02 -12.46 6.53
N ALA A 20 -4.07 -11.71 5.96
CA ALA A 20 -4.39 -10.43 5.32
C ALA A 20 -5.41 -10.71 4.22
N GLY A 21 -6.58 -10.07 4.31
CA GLY A 21 -7.64 -10.30 3.33
C GLY A 21 -7.28 -9.59 2.04
N ILE A 22 -7.17 -10.32 0.93
CA ILE A 22 -7.02 -9.69 -0.39
C ILE A 22 -8.37 -9.03 -0.73
N ASP A 23 -8.39 -7.72 -0.90
CA ASP A 23 -9.60 -6.97 -1.22
C ASP A 23 -9.88 -6.99 -2.73
N ASN A 24 -8.82 -6.86 -3.52
CA ASN A 24 -8.89 -6.89 -4.98
C ASN A 24 -7.55 -7.30 -5.58
N SER A 25 -7.59 -7.94 -6.74
CA SER A 25 -6.40 -8.23 -7.53
C SER A 25 -6.71 -8.19 -9.02
N SER A 26 -5.66 -7.99 -9.80
CA SER A 26 -5.68 -8.03 -11.26
C SER A 26 -4.38 -8.65 -11.74
N SER A 27 -4.43 -9.43 -12.82
CA SER A 27 -3.25 -10.10 -13.34
C SER A 27 -3.26 -10.22 -14.85
N ILE A 28 -2.07 -10.26 -15.44
CA ILE A 28 -1.87 -10.62 -16.84
C ILE A 28 -0.81 -11.72 -16.95
N VAL A 29 -0.80 -12.43 -18.06
CA VAL A 29 0.29 -13.35 -18.40
C VAL A 29 1.06 -12.75 -19.58
N ASP A 30 2.36 -12.61 -19.42
CA ASP A 30 3.24 -12.08 -20.46
C ASP A 30 3.49 -13.11 -21.59
N SER A 31 4.16 -12.67 -22.66
CA SER A 31 4.52 -13.53 -23.80
C SER A 31 5.49 -14.68 -23.46
N LYS A 32 6.14 -14.62 -22.30
CA LYS A 32 7.11 -15.62 -21.81
C LYS A 32 6.50 -16.56 -20.78
N GLY A 33 5.21 -16.44 -20.49
CA GLY A 33 4.47 -17.28 -19.55
C GLY A 33 4.62 -16.87 -18.08
N ASN A 34 5.11 -15.66 -17.78
CA ASN A 34 5.10 -15.12 -16.42
C ASN A 34 3.75 -14.44 -16.14
N ARG A 35 3.11 -14.80 -15.04
CA ARG A 35 1.91 -14.15 -14.52
C ARG A 35 2.32 -13.00 -13.62
N ILE A 36 1.97 -11.79 -14.01
CA ILE A 36 2.17 -10.56 -13.23
C ILE A 36 0.84 -10.23 -12.58
N GLU A 37 0.80 -10.22 -11.26
CA GLU A 37 -0.37 -9.92 -10.44
C GLU A 37 -0.11 -8.71 -9.55
N VAL A 38 -1.09 -7.83 -9.47
CA VAL A 38 -1.14 -6.72 -8.51
C VAL A 38 -2.34 -6.94 -7.62
N LEU A 39 -2.13 -6.81 -6.32
CA LEU A 39 -3.17 -7.01 -5.32
C LEU A 39 -3.16 -5.87 -4.30
N GLN A 40 -4.33 -5.57 -3.75
CA GLN A 40 -4.49 -4.72 -2.59
C GLN A 40 -5.12 -5.53 -1.47
N SER A 41 -4.64 -5.33 -0.25
CA SER A 41 -5.11 -6.05 0.94
C SER A 41 -5.27 -5.09 2.12
N ASP A 42 -6.11 -5.50 3.06
CA ASP A 42 -6.38 -4.78 4.30
C ASP A 42 -6.74 -3.29 4.10
N THR A 43 -7.41 -2.98 2.98
CA THR A 43 -7.78 -1.62 2.58
C THR A 43 -8.84 -1.08 3.54
N PHE A 44 -8.42 -0.19 4.42
CA PHE A 44 -9.29 0.48 5.37
C PHE A 44 -9.21 1.98 5.16
N ILE A 45 -10.28 2.57 4.60
CA ILE A 45 -10.44 4.01 4.45
C ILE A 45 -11.61 4.43 5.34
N HIS A 46 -11.41 5.48 6.12
CA HIS A 46 -12.49 6.09 6.88
C HIS A 46 -12.40 7.61 6.80
N SER A 47 -13.56 8.26 6.73
CA SER A 47 -13.64 9.71 6.81
C SER A 47 -13.83 10.16 8.26
N SER A 48 -13.31 11.34 8.54
CA SER A 48 -13.51 12.06 9.80
C SER A 48 -14.11 13.43 9.51
N PRO A 49 -14.89 14.00 10.45
CA PRO A 49 -15.27 15.40 10.37
C PRO A 49 -14.03 16.27 10.17
N PRO A 50 -14.06 17.22 9.21
CA PRO A 50 -12.87 17.97 8.85
C PRO A 50 -12.42 18.86 10.01
N LEU A 51 -11.13 18.84 10.30
CA LEU A 51 -10.56 19.59 11.43
C LEU A 51 -10.72 21.12 11.31
N ASP A 52 -10.87 21.64 10.08
CA ASP A 52 -11.11 23.06 9.82
C ASP A 52 -12.58 23.49 10.03
N GLY A 53 -13.49 22.52 10.28
CA GLY A 53 -14.92 22.74 10.47
C GLY A 53 -15.68 23.19 9.22
N SER A 54 -15.05 23.14 8.04
CA SER A 54 -15.65 23.59 6.79
C SER A 54 -16.60 22.53 6.22
N PRO A 55 -17.82 22.90 5.80
CA PRO A 55 -18.74 21.98 5.13
C PRO A 55 -18.31 21.63 3.69
N LEU A 56 -17.25 22.27 3.19
CA LEU A 56 -16.68 22.06 1.86
C LEU A 56 -15.35 21.30 1.91
N SER A 57 -15.01 20.78 3.09
CA SER A 57 -13.81 20.02 3.34
C SER A 57 -14.19 18.60 3.74
N VAL A 58 -13.42 17.62 3.29
CA VAL A 58 -13.51 16.24 3.77
C VAL A 58 -12.12 15.76 4.16
N GLU A 59 -12.07 15.00 5.25
CA GLU A 59 -10.83 14.44 5.79
C GLU A 59 -10.97 12.92 5.82
N PHE A 60 -9.90 12.21 5.45
CA PHE A 60 -9.88 10.76 5.42
C PHE A 60 -8.55 10.20 5.85
N PHE A 61 -8.59 8.97 6.35
CA PHE A 61 -7.43 8.20 6.75
C PHE A 61 -7.43 6.87 6.01
N HIS A 62 -6.26 6.40 5.60
CA HIS A 62 -6.09 5.13 4.90
C HIS A 62 -4.97 4.29 5.51
N ASP A 63 -5.31 3.05 5.80
CA ASP A 63 -4.42 1.94 6.12
C ASP A 63 -4.63 0.82 5.10
N GLY A 64 -3.58 0.06 4.78
CA GLY A 64 -3.67 -1.10 3.90
C GLY A 64 -2.33 -1.49 3.30
N ALA A 65 -2.35 -2.39 2.32
CA ALA A 65 -1.17 -2.77 1.59
C ALA A 65 -1.46 -2.97 0.10
N ALA A 66 -0.42 -2.78 -0.70
CA ALA A 66 -0.41 -3.13 -2.10
C ALA A 66 0.80 -4.02 -2.37
N SER A 67 0.57 -5.15 -3.02
CA SER A 67 1.64 -6.06 -3.40
C SER A 67 1.61 -6.35 -4.89
N VAL A 68 2.79 -6.64 -5.43
CA VAL A 68 2.97 -7.20 -6.75
C VAL A 68 3.58 -8.57 -6.58
N LYS A 69 3.05 -9.56 -7.30
CA LYS A 69 3.59 -10.90 -7.37
C LYS A 69 3.77 -11.30 -8.84
N ILE A 70 4.94 -11.80 -9.17
CA ILE A 70 5.31 -12.30 -10.49
C ILE A 70 5.62 -13.78 -10.33
N ASP A 71 4.80 -14.63 -10.92
CA ASP A 71 4.95 -16.08 -10.92
C ASP A 71 5.34 -16.55 -12.32
N GLY A 72 6.31 -17.45 -12.44
CA GLY A 72 6.69 -18.02 -13.75
C GLY A 72 8.18 -18.34 -13.89
N PRO A 73 8.57 -18.94 -15.02
CA PRO A 73 9.94 -19.41 -15.24
C PRO A 73 10.99 -18.29 -15.27
N GLY A 74 10.58 -17.04 -15.57
CA GLY A 74 11.45 -15.86 -15.59
C GLY A 74 11.28 -14.92 -14.40
N ALA A 75 10.42 -15.25 -13.42
CA ALA A 75 10.02 -14.34 -12.34
C ALA A 75 11.19 -13.75 -11.54
N GLY A 76 12.18 -14.57 -11.18
CA GLY A 76 13.35 -14.13 -10.41
C GLY A 76 14.29 -13.17 -11.17
N GLY A 77 14.13 -13.04 -12.50
CA GLY A 77 14.95 -12.18 -13.35
C GLY A 77 14.33 -10.83 -13.69
N PHE A 78 13.15 -10.50 -13.13
CA PHE A 78 12.52 -9.20 -13.37
C PHE A 78 13.33 -8.08 -12.72
N THR A 79 13.65 -7.06 -13.50
CA THR A 79 14.34 -5.86 -13.03
C THR A 79 13.71 -4.61 -13.60
N GLY A 80 13.79 -3.52 -12.85
CA GLY A 80 13.26 -2.22 -13.25
C GLY A 80 11.73 -2.19 -13.37
N THR A 81 11.04 -3.09 -12.69
CA THR A 81 9.58 -3.06 -12.59
C THR A 81 9.17 -1.88 -11.73
N LYS A 82 8.12 -1.16 -12.11
CA LYS A 82 7.69 0.07 -11.45
C LYS A 82 6.33 -0.11 -10.81
N LEU A 83 6.27 0.08 -9.49
CA LEU A 83 5.02 0.10 -8.73
C LEU A 83 4.54 1.55 -8.54
N THR A 84 3.26 1.78 -8.77
CA THR A 84 2.55 3.03 -8.49
C THR A 84 1.32 2.73 -7.66
N ILE A 85 1.15 3.44 -6.55
CA ILE A 85 -0.04 3.34 -5.71
C ILE A 85 -0.62 4.74 -5.47
N GLY A 86 -1.94 4.84 -5.38
CA GLY A 86 -2.59 6.12 -5.21
C GLY A 86 -4.10 6.02 -5.12
N TYR A 87 -4.75 7.16 -5.33
CA TYR A 87 -6.20 7.31 -5.22
C TYR A 87 -6.77 8.00 -6.44
N GLN A 88 -7.99 7.64 -6.79
CA GLN A 88 -8.90 8.43 -7.61
C GLN A 88 -9.89 9.12 -6.69
N ILE A 89 -9.92 10.44 -6.70
CA ILE A 89 -10.86 11.25 -5.92
C ILE A 89 -11.87 11.86 -6.88
N GLY A 90 -13.12 11.46 -6.72
CA GLY A 90 -14.25 11.94 -7.50
C GLY A 90 -15.06 12.99 -6.73
N TYR A 91 -15.36 14.10 -7.37
CA TYR A 91 -16.20 15.17 -6.82
C TYR A 91 -16.95 15.87 -7.96
N PRO A 92 -18.21 16.31 -7.75
CA PRO A 92 -19.00 16.84 -8.85
C PRO A 92 -18.62 18.28 -9.21
N ILE A 93 -18.25 19.09 -8.22
CA ILE A 93 -17.87 20.49 -8.40
C ILE A 93 -16.70 20.81 -7.46
N SER A 94 -15.72 21.57 -7.96
CA SER A 94 -14.68 22.19 -7.15
C SER A 94 -14.74 23.71 -7.27
N LEU A 95 -14.51 24.40 -6.15
CA LEU A 95 -14.37 25.85 -6.13
C LEU A 95 -12.99 26.27 -6.66
N PRO A 96 -12.85 27.52 -7.17
CA PRO A 96 -11.54 28.06 -7.50
C PRO A 96 -10.60 28.00 -6.28
N GLY A 97 -9.43 27.38 -6.45
CA GLY A 97 -8.46 27.17 -5.36
C GLY A 97 -8.71 25.91 -4.52
N ALA A 98 -9.63 25.04 -4.93
CA ALA A 98 -9.81 23.74 -4.30
C ALA A 98 -8.56 22.85 -4.47
N ILE A 99 -8.21 22.15 -3.40
CA ILE A 99 -6.99 21.35 -3.31
C ILE A 99 -7.28 19.99 -2.70
N VAL A 100 -6.43 19.03 -3.03
CA VAL A 100 -6.23 17.83 -2.21
C VAL A 100 -4.82 17.84 -1.65
N VAL A 101 -4.72 17.57 -0.36
CA VAL A 101 -3.46 17.33 0.34
C VAL A 101 -3.47 15.89 0.83
N VAL A 102 -2.43 15.13 0.51
CA VAL A 102 -2.24 13.78 1.06
C VAL A 102 -0.87 13.71 1.72
N ASN A 103 -0.87 13.30 2.98
CA ASN A 103 0.29 13.09 3.82
C ASN A 103 0.44 11.60 4.10
N SER A 104 1.52 11.00 3.63
CA SER A 104 1.92 9.66 4.07
C SER A 104 2.94 9.75 5.21
N PRO A 105 2.77 8.98 6.29
CA PRO A 105 3.88 8.66 7.19
C PRO A 105 4.99 7.92 6.46
N ASN A 106 6.08 7.60 7.16
CA ASN A 106 7.18 6.81 6.58
C ASN A 106 6.62 5.55 5.92
N LEU A 107 6.85 5.40 4.62
CA LEU A 107 6.36 4.23 3.89
C LEU A 107 7.41 3.14 3.99
N ASP A 108 6.99 2.00 4.52
CA ASP A 108 7.83 0.81 4.58
C ASP A 108 7.56 -0.06 3.35
N TRP A 109 8.64 -0.49 2.71
CA TRP A 109 8.59 -1.39 1.55
C TRP A 109 9.46 -2.61 1.84
N ALA A 110 8.90 -3.78 1.60
CA ALA A 110 9.62 -5.05 1.77
C ALA A 110 9.84 -5.69 0.40
N LEU A 111 11.10 -6.04 0.12
CA LEU A 111 11.49 -6.91 -0.98
C LEU A 111 11.65 -8.32 -0.41
N ALA A 112 10.74 -9.23 -0.77
CA ALA A 112 10.78 -10.60 -0.26
C ALA A 112 11.86 -11.41 -0.99
N THR A 113 13.01 -11.55 -0.35
CA THR A 113 13.87 -12.74 -0.50
C THR A 113 13.88 -13.45 0.84
N ASP A 114 13.02 -14.47 0.96
CA ASP A 114 13.04 -15.53 1.96
C ASP A 114 13.50 -15.15 3.37
N ASN A 115 12.79 -14.24 4.04
CA ASN A 115 12.60 -14.29 5.50
C ASN A 115 11.58 -13.24 5.96
N HIS A 116 10.58 -13.70 6.69
CA HIS A 116 9.56 -12.88 7.34
C HIS A 116 10.21 -11.78 8.20
N LEU A 117 10.01 -10.51 7.82
CA LEU A 117 10.24 -9.38 8.70
C LEU A 117 8.95 -8.57 8.85
N ASN A 118 8.30 -8.76 9.99
CA ASN A 118 7.22 -7.93 10.50
C ASN A 118 7.85 -6.66 11.09
N ILE A 119 7.93 -5.57 10.32
CA ILE A 119 8.42 -4.29 10.83
C ILE A 119 7.23 -3.52 11.44
N GLY A 120 7.14 -3.59 12.77
CA GLY A 120 6.45 -2.60 13.59
C GLY A 120 7.39 -1.43 13.88
N ILE A 121 6.82 -0.23 14.01
CA ILE A 121 7.53 1.05 14.22
C ILE A 121 8.52 0.95 15.39
N ALA A 122 9.81 1.10 15.12
CA ALA A 122 10.83 1.39 16.12
C ALA A 122 11.68 2.59 15.68
N SER A 123 11.38 3.74 16.24
CA SER A 123 12.18 4.96 16.15
C SER A 123 13.46 4.82 16.98
N ASN A 124 14.57 4.39 16.36
CA ASN A 124 15.93 4.68 16.86
C ASN A 124 17.01 4.46 15.79
N PRO A 125 17.74 5.48 15.32
CA PRO A 125 18.88 5.29 14.43
C PRO A 125 20.11 4.97 15.28
N THR A 126 20.40 3.68 15.52
CA THR A 126 21.69 3.28 16.09
C THR A 126 22.57 2.68 15.00
N ARG A 127 23.71 3.35 14.79
CA ARG A 127 24.80 3.00 13.88
C ARG A 127 25.60 1.84 14.46
N ASP A 128 25.81 0.75 13.72
CA ASP A 128 26.92 -0.20 13.99
C ASP A 128 27.55 -0.75 12.70
N ARG A 129 28.89 -0.78 12.70
CA ARG A 129 29.85 -1.21 11.69
C ARG A 129 30.23 -2.68 11.92
N ALA A 130 30.14 -3.54 10.91
CA ALA A 130 31.14 -4.61 10.63
C ALA A 130 30.72 -5.41 9.39
N GLY A 131 31.69 -5.76 8.55
CA GLY A 131 31.49 -6.36 7.23
C GLY A 131 30.76 -7.71 7.22
N GLY A 132 29.93 -7.88 6.19
CA GLY A 132 29.21 -9.10 5.85
C GLY A 132 28.04 -8.73 4.95
N THR A 133 28.05 -9.20 3.71
CA THR A 133 27.04 -8.96 2.67
C THR A 133 25.66 -9.43 3.14
N ALA A 134 24.82 -8.50 3.59
CA ALA A 134 23.37 -8.66 3.71
C ALA A 134 22.74 -7.43 3.04
N GLY A 135 22.02 -7.66 1.94
CA GLY A 135 21.39 -6.60 1.16
C GLY A 135 20.49 -5.74 2.03
N ILE A 136 20.80 -4.45 2.11
CA ILE A 136 19.95 -3.43 2.72
C ILE A 136 18.77 -3.22 1.78
N GLY A 137 17.73 -4.06 1.91
CA GLY A 137 16.42 -3.86 1.31
C GLY A 137 15.51 -3.17 2.31
N GLY A 138 15.60 -1.85 2.41
CA GLY A 138 14.81 -1.06 3.35
C GLY A 138 15.05 0.42 3.20
N ASN A 139 14.92 0.95 1.98
CA ASN A 139 14.88 2.40 1.76
C ASN A 139 13.53 2.94 2.27
N ILE A 140 13.41 3.24 3.55
CA ILE A 140 12.31 4.07 4.09
C ILE A 140 11.99 5.21 3.13
N ILE A 141 10.78 5.22 2.53
CA ILE A 141 10.37 6.36 1.71
C ILE A 141 9.97 7.46 2.70
N PRO A 142 10.65 8.61 2.69
CA PRO A 142 10.36 9.67 3.64
C PRO A 142 8.90 10.10 3.51
N SER A 143 8.31 10.55 4.63
CA SER A 143 6.96 11.09 4.64
C SER A 143 6.74 12.09 3.52
N GLN A 144 5.77 11.83 2.63
CA GLN A 144 5.50 12.70 1.48
C GLN A 144 4.23 13.50 1.73
N GLN A 145 4.30 14.81 1.52
CA GLN A 145 3.15 15.68 1.39
C GLN A 145 2.93 15.98 -0.08
N LEU A 146 1.77 15.60 -0.59
CA LEU A 146 1.37 15.82 -1.97
C LEU A 146 0.22 16.84 -2.00
N LEU A 147 0.36 17.92 -2.75
CA LEU A 147 -0.66 18.95 -2.95
C LEU A 147 -1.03 19.04 -4.43
N LEU A 148 -2.29 18.77 -4.76
CA LEU A 148 -2.81 18.91 -6.12
C LEU A 148 -3.97 19.90 -6.15
N ASN A 149 -4.02 20.72 -7.19
CA ASN A 149 -5.19 21.55 -7.49
C ASN A 149 -6.28 20.68 -8.11
N LEU A 150 -7.51 20.87 -7.68
CA LEU A 150 -8.66 20.17 -8.22
C LEU A 150 -9.12 20.82 -9.53
N ALA A 151 -9.24 20.01 -10.59
CA ALA A 151 -9.90 20.44 -11.82
C ALA A 151 -11.40 20.69 -11.57
N PRO A 152 -12.11 21.51 -12.37
CA PRO A 152 -13.55 21.77 -12.21
C PRO A 152 -14.41 20.52 -12.38
N GLY A 153 -14.64 19.80 -11.28
CA GLY A 153 -15.35 18.51 -11.27
C GLY A 153 -14.57 17.35 -11.91
N GLY A 154 -15.10 16.14 -11.74
CA GLY A 154 -14.57 14.92 -12.37
C GLY A 154 -13.82 14.02 -11.40
N ILE A 155 -12.80 13.33 -11.91
CA ILE A 155 -11.95 12.40 -11.16
C ILE A 155 -10.52 12.91 -11.22
N THR A 156 -9.88 13.07 -10.06
CA THR A 156 -8.47 13.44 -9.94
C THR A 156 -7.66 12.23 -9.48
N ASP A 157 -6.59 11.91 -10.22
CA ASP A 157 -5.60 10.90 -9.83
C ASP A 157 -4.55 11.52 -8.89
N VAL A 158 -4.41 10.93 -7.70
CA VAL A 158 -3.47 11.35 -6.66
C VAL A 158 -2.47 10.20 -6.42
N PRO A 159 -1.31 10.20 -7.09
CA PRO A 159 -0.31 9.14 -6.94
C PRO A 159 0.49 9.35 -5.65
N LEU A 160 0.26 8.50 -4.64
CA LEU A 160 0.97 8.56 -3.36
C LEU A 160 2.43 8.12 -3.50
N LEU A 161 2.65 7.06 -4.28
CA LEU A 161 3.95 6.58 -4.68
C LEU A 161 3.92 6.40 -6.19
N ALA A 162 4.82 7.08 -6.90
CA ALA A 162 4.85 7.07 -8.35
C ALA A 162 6.11 6.38 -8.87
N ASN A 163 5.93 5.39 -9.74
CA ASN A 163 7.01 4.75 -10.49
C ASN A 163 8.16 4.22 -9.63
N GLN A 164 7.88 3.71 -8.43
CA GLN A 164 8.90 3.18 -7.55
C GLN A 164 9.52 1.92 -8.17
N PRO A 165 10.83 1.92 -8.47
CA PRO A 165 11.48 0.75 -9.04
C PRO A 165 11.64 -0.34 -7.98
N PHE A 166 11.43 -1.58 -8.38
CA PHE A 166 11.80 -2.76 -7.63
C PHE A 166 12.29 -3.86 -8.60
N ASP A 167 13.09 -4.75 -8.06
CA ASP A 167 13.62 -5.92 -8.74
C ASP A 167 13.09 -7.18 -8.06
N GLY A 168 13.11 -8.31 -8.76
CA GLY A 168 12.67 -9.59 -8.23
C GLY A 168 11.17 -9.85 -8.44
N PRO A 169 10.70 -11.00 -7.93
CA PRO A 169 9.37 -11.52 -8.23
C PRO A 169 8.27 -10.92 -7.36
N GLU A 170 8.60 -10.21 -6.29
CA GLU A 170 7.60 -9.70 -5.34
C GLU A 170 8.00 -8.32 -4.81
N ALA A 171 7.03 -7.44 -4.63
CA ALA A 171 7.21 -6.21 -3.86
C ALA A 171 5.94 -5.90 -3.10
N THR A 172 6.06 -5.53 -1.83
CA THR A 172 4.93 -5.11 -1.00
C THR A 172 5.18 -3.74 -0.40
N VAL A 173 4.18 -2.86 -0.53
CA VAL A 173 4.15 -1.53 0.07
C VAL A 173 3.02 -1.51 1.09
N ARG A 174 3.36 -1.21 2.34
CA ARG A 174 2.38 -1.07 3.42
C ARG A 174 2.13 0.40 3.71
N LEU A 175 0.85 0.74 3.78
CA LEU A 175 0.32 2.06 4.09
C LEU A 175 -0.22 1.99 5.50
N SER A 176 0.25 2.87 6.37
CA SER A 176 -0.39 3.07 7.67
C SER A 176 -0.44 4.54 8.02
N GLY A 177 -1.60 4.99 8.48
CA GLY A 177 -1.83 6.37 8.90
C GLY A 177 -1.72 7.40 7.78
N VAL A 178 -2.02 7.04 6.53
CA VAL A 178 -2.08 8.03 5.46
C VAL A 178 -3.24 8.98 5.76
N HIS A 179 -2.95 10.28 5.81
CA HIS A 179 -3.94 11.32 6.04
C HIS A 179 -4.19 12.07 4.75
N GLY A 180 -5.45 12.16 4.33
CA GLY A 180 -5.87 12.90 3.16
C GLY A 180 -6.90 13.96 3.52
N TYR A 181 -6.80 15.10 2.86
CA TYR A 181 -7.63 16.26 3.09
C TYR A 181 -8.01 16.88 1.75
N VAL A 182 -9.31 16.97 1.47
CA VAL A 182 -9.84 17.57 0.24
C VAL A 182 -10.61 18.82 0.63
N GLN A 183 -10.23 19.96 0.06
CA GLN A 183 -10.85 21.25 0.36
C GLN A 183 -11.46 21.88 -0.88
N GLY A 184 -12.62 22.52 -0.69
CA GLY A 184 -13.31 23.27 -1.75
C GLY A 184 -14.08 22.37 -2.71
N ALA A 185 -14.36 21.12 -2.33
CA ALA A 185 -15.25 20.24 -3.07
C ALA A 185 -16.70 20.48 -2.60
N VAL A 186 -17.62 20.59 -3.56
CA VAL A 186 -19.05 20.76 -3.28
C VAL A 186 -19.77 19.49 -3.72
N GLY A 187 -20.55 18.89 -2.82
CA GLY A 187 -21.29 17.65 -3.07
C GLY A 187 -20.58 16.39 -2.57
N PRO A 188 -21.10 15.18 -2.89
CA PRO A 188 -20.53 13.94 -2.40
C PRO A 188 -19.13 13.72 -2.98
N VAL A 189 -18.15 13.55 -2.09
CA VAL A 189 -16.78 13.18 -2.46
C VAL A 189 -16.66 11.67 -2.37
N THR A 190 -15.97 11.09 -3.34
CA THR A 190 -15.73 9.65 -3.42
C THR A 190 -14.26 9.39 -3.61
N ILE A 191 -13.78 8.29 -3.05
CA ILE A 191 -12.40 7.86 -3.18
C ILE A 191 -12.35 6.42 -3.67
N ARG A 192 -11.38 6.13 -4.52
CA ARG A 192 -11.07 4.78 -5.00
C ARG A 192 -9.56 4.56 -4.98
N PRO A 193 -9.04 3.70 -4.10
CA PRO A 193 -7.62 3.36 -4.12
C PRO A 193 -7.30 2.50 -5.34
N TYR A 194 -6.07 2.63 -5.85
CA TYR A 194 -5.58 1.80 -6.95
C TYR A 194 -4.12 1.42 -6.74
N ALA A 195 -3.74 0.29 -7.33
CA ALA A 195 -2.37 -0.14 -7.48
C ALA A 195 -2.08 -0.50 -8.93
N LYS A 196 -0.95 -0.02 -9.44
CA LYS A 196 -0.51 -0.21 -10.82
C LYS A 196 0.94 -0.69 -10.84
N VAL A 197 1.20 -1.72 -11.64
CA VAL A 197 2.56 -2.13 -11.99
C VAL A 197 2.81 -1.90 -13.47
N VAL A 198 4.02 -1.48 -13.80
CA VAL A 198 4.54 -1.43 -15.17
C VAL A 198 5.87 -2.19 -15.20
N THR A 199 5.95 -3.28 -15.98
CA THR A 199 7.21 -4.01 -16.14
C THR A 199 8.17 -3.26 -17.04
N SER A 200 9.46 -3.61 -16.99
CA SER A 200 10.47 -3.06 -17.90
C SER A 200 10.20 -3.38 -19.38
N GLN A 201 9.37 -4.39 -19.67
CA GLN A 201 8.93 -4.75 -21.02
C GLN A 201 7.70 -3.94 -21.48
N GLY A 202 7.10 -3.14 -20.60
CA GLY A 202 5.93 -2.30 -20.90
C GLY A 202 4.58 -2.93 -20.53
N ASP A 203 4.57 -4.16 -19.99
CA ASP A 203 3.34 -4.79 -19.51
C ASP A 203 2.78 -3.98 -18.34
N THR A 204 1.49 -3.65 -18.40
CA THR A 204 0.83 -2.82 -17.39
C THR A 204 -0.35 -3.56 -16.80
N VAL A 205 -0.37 -3.67 -15.47
CA VAL A 205 -1.50 -4.25 -14.73
C VAL A 205 -1.96 -3.24 -13.71
N VAL A 206 -3.27 -3.03 -13.65
CA VAL A 206 -3.89 -2.13 -12.68
C VAL A 206 -5.01 -2.87 -11.98
N THR A 207 -5.09 -2.72 -10.66
CA THR A 207 -6.22 -3.13 -9.86
C THR A 207 -6.81 -1.90 -9.17
N TYR A 208 -8.12 -1.92 -8.99
CA TYR A 208 -8.88 -0.84 -8.37
C TYR A 208 -9.67 -1.41 -7.20
N GLY A 209 -9.59 -0.73 -6.06
CA GLY A 209 -10.42 -1.05 -4.90
C GLY A 209 -11.88 -0.64 -5.07
N VAL A 210 -12.68 -1.04 -4.10
CA VAL A 210 -14.08 -0.59 -4.00
C VAL A 210 -14.10 0.91 -3.76
N GLN A 211 -15.01 1.59 -4.45
CA GLN A 211 -15.25 3.02 -4.23
C GLN A 211 -15.89 3.24 -2.87
N GLN A 212 -15.40 4.23 -2.14
CA GLN A 212 -15.93 4.65 -0.84
C GLN A 212 -16.40 6.10 -0.88
N HIS A 213 -17.43 6.41 -0.11
CA HIS A 213 -17.88 7.77 0.11
C HIS A 213 -17.09 8.38 1.27
N LEU A 214 -16.67 9.63 1.11
CA LEU A 214 -16.01 10.41 2.16
C LEU A 214 -17.04 11.27 2.89
#